data_AF-A0A2H9NW07-F1
#
_entry.id   AF-A0A2H9NW07-F1
#
_cell.length_a   1.000
_cell.length_b   1.000
_cell.length_c   1.000
_cell.angle_alpha   90.00
_cell.angle_beta   90.00
_cell.angle_gamma   90.00
#
_symmetry.space_group_name_H-M   'P 1'
#
loop_
_entity.id
_entity.type
_entity.pdbx_description
1 polymer ?
#
loop_
_entity_poly.entity_id
_entity_poly.type
_entity_poly.pdbx_seq_one_letter_code
_entity_poly.pdbx_strand_id
1 'polypeptide(L)'
;MVSVCFYFQVHQPFRLRRYQVFDIGKNHEYFDEQKNRAVLQKVAHKCYLPANQVLSDLIKEHKGKFKVSFSFSGVFLDQCQEYYPEVLDSFKRLVKTGCVE
;
A
#
# COMPACT_ATOMS: atom_id res chain seq x y z
N MET A 1 -13.82 -16.68 24.71
CA MET A 1 -13.66 -15.23 24.47
C MET A 1 -13.85 -15.00 22.99
N VAL A 2 -14.62 -14.00 22.57
CA VAL A 2 -14.79 -13.69 21.15
C VAL A 2 -13.57 -12.88 20.72
N SER A 3 -12.83 -13.38 19.74
CA SER A 3 -11.70 -12.66 19.15
C SER A 3 -12.15 -11.91 17.90
N VAL A 4 -11.73 -10.65 17.78
CA VAL A 4 -11.94 -9.82 16.59
C VAL A 4 -10.60 -9.65 15.89
N CYS A 5 -10.56 -9.88 14.58
CA CYS A 5 -9.38 -9.67 13.75
C CYS A 5 -9.68 -8.56 12.73
N PHE A 6 -8.94 -7.46 12.80
CA PHE A 6 -8.95 -6.47 11.72
C PHE A 6 -8.05 -6.98 10.60
N TYR A 7 -8.67 -7.22 9.44
CA TYR A 7 -7.98 -7.66 8.24
C TYR A 7 -8.11 -6.60 7.14
N PHE A 8 -6.98 -6.14 6.62
CA PHE A 8 -6.92 -5.09 5.61
C PHE A 8 -6.30 -5.62 4.32
N GLN A 9 -7.05 -5.53 3.22
CA GLN A 9 -6.53 -5.82 1.89
C GLN A 9 -6.01 -4.53 1.24
N VAL A 10 -4.72 -4.48 0.99
CA VAL A 10 -4.04 -3.33 0.36
C VAL A 10 -3.75 -3.67 -1.09
N HIS A 11 -4.50 -3.04 -1.97
CA HIS A 11 -4.38 -3.19 -3.42
C HIS A 11 -4.38 -1.84 -4.11
N GLN A 12 -3.46 -1.67 -5.06
CA GLN A 12 -3.38 -0.51 -5.94
C GLN A 12 -2.93 -1.00 -7.33
N PRO A 13 -3.77 -0.90 -8.37
CA PRO A 13 -3.40 -1.34 -9.72
C PRO A 13 -2.63 -0.27 -10.49
N PHE A 14 -1.86 -0.70 -11.49
CA PHE A 14 -1.30 0.22 -12.49
C PHE A 14 -2.40 0.66 -13.46
N ARG A 15 -2.52 1.96 -13.68
CA ARG A 15 -3.49 2.57 -14.59
C ARG A 15 -2.88 2.59 -15.98
N LEU A 16 -3.65 2.13 -16.94
CA LEU A 16 -3.30 2.24 -18.34
C LEU A 16 -3.39 3.71 -18.78
N ARG A 17 -2.46 4.11 -19.65
CA ARG A 17 -2.63 5.35 -20.40
C ARG A 17 -3.74 5.17 -21.43
N ARG A 18 -4.15 6.27 -22.06
CA ARG A 18 -5.04 6.18 -23.23
C ARG A 18 -4.26 5.50 -24.37
N TYR A 19 -4.55 4.22 -24.58
CA TYR A 19 -3.91 3.37 -25.57
C TYR A 19 -4.92 3.04 -26.68
N GLN A 20 -4.68 3.56 -27.88
CA GLN A 20 -5.56 3.39 -29.04
C GLN A 20 -5.11 2.23 -29.93
N VAL A 21 -5.99 1.76 -30.80
CA VAL A 21 -5.67 0.70 -31.77
C VAL A 21 -4.49 1.10 -32.67
N PHE A 22 -4.33 2.40 -32.95
CA PHE A 22 -3.21 2.92 -33.76
C PHE A 22 -1.85 2.90 -33.03
N ASP A 23 -1.83 2.73 -31.71
CA ASP A 23 -0.61 2.63 -30.91
C ASP A 23 0.00 1.21 -30.94
N ILE A 24 -0.78 0.21 -31.36
CA ILE A 24 -0.37 -1.20 -31.42
C ILE A 24 0.83 -1.35 -32.35
N GLY A 25 1.92 -1.94 -31.82
CA GLY A 25 3.17 -2.17 -32.55
C GLY A 25 4.05 -0.93 -32.75
N LYS A 26 3.63 0.23 -32.24
CA LYS A 26 4.40 1.49 -32.33
C LYS A 26 4.83 2.01 -30.96
N ASN A 27 3.97 1.91 -29.97
CA ASN A 27 4.24 2.41 -28.63
C ASN A 27 4.01 1.29 -27.60
N HIS A 28 5.07 0.95 -26.86
CA HIS A 28 5.10 -0.13 -25.87
C HIS A 28 4.94 0.36 -24.43
N GLU A 29 4.82 1.67 -24.23
CA GLU A 29 4.41 2.20 -22.93
C GLU A 29 2.91 1.93 -22.81
N TYR A 30 2.48 1.18 -21.80
CA TYR A 30 1.06 0.86 -21.59
C TYR A 30 0.45 1.62 -20.41
N PHE A 31 1.29 2.07 -19.48
CA PHE A 31 0.86 2.65 -18.22
C PHE A 31 0.96 4.17 -18.21
N ASP A 32 0.12 4.78 -17.39
CA ASP A 32 0.13 6.21 -17.11
C ASP A 32 0.97 6.46 -15.84
N GLU A 33 2.28 6.60 -16.05
CA GLU A 33 3.28 6.77 -14.97
C GLU A 33 2.97 7.97 -14.09
N GLN A 34 2.59 9.10 -14.70
CA GLN A 34 2.27 10.32 -13.98
C GLN A 34 1.05 10.11 -13.07
N LYS A 35 -0.01 9.49 -13.60
CA LYS A 35 -1.22 9.21 -12.84
C LYS A 35 -0.99 8.14 -11.77
N ASN A 36 -0.21 7.11 -12.05
CA ASN A 36 0.12 6.07 -11.07
C ASN A 36 0.88 6.65 -9.87
N ARG A 37 1.96 7.40 -10.13
CA ARG A 37 2.70 8.12 -9.09
C ARG A 37 1.81 9.08 -8.31
N ALA A 38 1.04 9.93 -8.99
CA ALA A 38 0.20 10.93 -8.34
C ALA A 38 -0.89 10.31 -7.46
N VAL A 39 -1.53 9.23 -7.91
CA VAL A 39 -2.56 8.56 -7.11
C VAL A 39 -1.92 7.82 -5.94
N LEU A 40 -0.81 7.10 -6.12
CA LEU A 40 -0.14 6.44 -5.00
C LEU A 40 0.31 7.46 -3.94
N GLN A 41 0.93 8.57 -4.36
CA GLN A 41 1.29 9.67 -3.45
C GLN A 41 0.10 10.17 -2.64
N LYS A 42 -1.03 10.43 -3.32
CA LYS A 42 -2.25 10.92 -2.67
C LYS A 42 -2.77 9.92 -1.64
N VAL A 43 -2.83 8.63 -1.98
CA VAL A 43 -3.34 7.59 -1.07
C VAL A 43 -2.36 7.33 0.07
N ALA A 44 -1.06 7.37 -0.18
CA ALA A 44 -0.02 7.26 0.84
C ALA A 44 -0.20 8.28 1.96
N HIS A 45 -0.38 9.56 1.61
CA HIS A 45 -0.52 10.65 2.58
C HIS A 45 -1.90 10.69 3.24
N LYS A 46 -2.94 10.20 2.58
CA LYS A 46 -4.31 10.23 3.11
C LYS A 46 -4.69 8.98 3.90
N CYS A 47 -4.07 7.85 3.62
CA CYS A 47 -4.48 6.55 4.14
C CYS A 47 -3.31 5.78 4.75
N TYR A 48 -2.31 5.37 3.96
CA TYR A 48 -1.32 4.40 4.44
C TYR A 48 -0.45 4.93 5.58
N LEU A 49 0.17 6.11 5.42
CA LEU A 49 1.05 6.68 6.43
C LEU A 49 0.28 7.05 7.71
N PRO A 50 -0.88 7.75 7.64
CA PRO A 50 -1.66 8.05 8.85
C PRO A 50 -2.20 6.79 9.53
N ALA A 51 -2.75 5.83 8.78
CA ALA A 51 -3.28 4.61 9.36
C ALA A 51 -2.17 3.79 10.03
N ASN A 52 -1.00 3.69 9.41
CA ASN A 52 0.13 2.96 10.00
C ASN A 52 0.63 3.63 11.28
N GLN A 53 0.58 4.97 11.36
CA GLN A 53 0.89 5.69 12.59
C GLN A 53 -0.11 5.35 13.71
N VAL A 54 -1.41 5.42 13.41
CA VAL A 54 -2.48 5.07 14.36
C VAL A 54 -2.33 3.63 14.87
N LEU A 55 -2.08 2.68 13.96
CA LEU A 55 -1.88 1.28 14.33
C LEU A 55 -0.65 1.09 15.21
N SER A 56 0.46 1.75 14.89
CA SER A 56 1.67 1.74 15.73
C SER A 56 1.37 2.26 17.15
N ASP A 57 0.61 3.34 17.26
CA ASP A 57 0.29 3.96 18.55
C ASP A 57 -0.64 3.06 19.37
N LEU A 58 -1.66 2.45 18.76
CA LEU A 58 -2.52 1.46 19.40
C LEU A 58 -1.75 0.22 19.87
N ILE A 59 -0.81 -0.28 19.08
CA ILE A 59 0.05 -1.42 19.47
C ILE A 59 0.86 -1.06 20.72
N LYS A 60 1.44 0.14 20.77
CA LYS A 60 2.20 0.63 21.93
C LYS A 60 1.32 0.82 23.16
N GLU A 61 0.18 1.50 23.01
CA GLU A 61 -0.78 1.78 24.09
C GLU A 61 -1.26 0.48 24.74
N HIS A 62 -1.61 -0.52 23.92
CA HIS A 62 -2.08 -1.81 24.39
C HIS A 62 -0.96 -2.83 24.67
N LYS A 63 0.30 -2.39 24.74
CA LYS A 63 1.47 -3.21 25.11
C LYS A 63 1.56 -4.50 24.27
N GLY A 64 1.32 -4.40 22.96
CA GLY A 64 1.38 -5.51 22.01
C GLY A 64 0.19 -6.47 22.03
N LYS A 65 -0.88 -6.18 22.79
CA LYS A 65 -2.11 -6.98 22.77
C LYS A 65 -3.02 -6.68 21.58
N PHE A 66 -2.89 -5.49 20.99
CA PHE A 66 -3.61 -5.13 19.77
C PHE A 66 -2.88 -5.68 18.55
N LYS A 67 -3.59 -6.46 17.72
CA LYS A 67 -3.02 -7.11 16.53
C LYS A 67 -3.90 -6.90 15.31
N VAL A 68 -3.28 -6.80 14.15
CA VAL A 68 -3.97 -6.63 12.86
C VAL A 68 -3.30 -7.49 11.80
N SER A 69 -4.03 -7.81 10.73
CA SER A 69 -3.47 -8.53 9.58
C SER A 69 -3.65 -7.75 8.28
N PHE A 70 -2.66 -7.85 7.39
CA PHE A 70 -2.66 -7.25 6.08
C PHE A 70 -2.46 -8.29 4.97
N SER A 71 -3.10 -8.05 3.83
CA SER A 71 -2.78 -8.71 2.58
C SER A 71 -2.38 -7.68 1.54
N PHE A 72 -1.19 -7.83 0.96
CA PHE A 72 -0.67 -6.95 -0.09
C PHE A 72 -0.71 -7.64 -1.44
N SER A 73 -1.28 -6.98 -2.45
CA SER A 73 -1.08 -7.43 -3.83
C SER A 73 0.34 -7.16 -4.29
N GLY A 74 0.94 -8.06 -5.09
CA GLY A 74 2.29 -7.86 -5.65
C GLY A 74 2.44 -6.52 -6.39
N VAL A 75 1.46 -6.18 -7.22
CA VAL A 75 1.43 -4.90 -7.96
C VAL A 75 1.48 -3.65 -7.07
N PHE A 76 0.97 -3.73 -5.84
CA PHE A 76 1.07 -2.62 -4.88
C PHE A 76 2.50 -2.51 -4.34
N LEU A 77 3.14 -3.64 -4.03
CA LEU A 77 4.53 -3.66 -3.56
C LEU A 77 5.47 -3.11 -4.64
N ASP A 78 5.27 -3.50 -5.90
CA ASP A 78 6.03 -2.99 -7.05
C ASP A 78 5.89 -1.47 -7.17
N GLN A 79 4.65 -0.94 -7.13
CA GLN A 79 4.43 0.50 -7.17
C GLN A 79 5.04 1.25 -5.98
N CYS A 80 5.00 0.66 -4.78
CA CYS A 80 5.65 1.26 -3.62
C CYS A 80 7.17 1.31 -3.80
N GLN A 81 7.79 0.24 -4.31
CA GLN A 81 9.23 0.22 -4.59
C GLN A 81 9.63 1.26 -5.63
N GLU A 82 8.82 1.42 -6.67
CA GLU A 82 9.12 2.32 -7.78
C GLU A 82 8.86 3.80 -7.47
N TYR A 83 7.74 4.10 -6.81
CA TYR A 83 7.28 5.48 -6.66
C TYR A 83 7.37 6.01 -5.23
N TYR A 84 7.10 5.19 -4.22
CA TYR A 84 6.91 5.62 -2.82
C TYR A 84 7.47 4.63 -1.78
N PRO A 85 8.81 4.46 -1.68
CA PRO A 85 9.43 3.47 -0.79
C PRO A 85 9.12 3.69 0.70
N GLU A 86 8.91 4.95 1.10
CA GLU A 86 8.55 5.34 2.47
C GLU A 86 7.27 4.65 3.00
N VAL A 87 6.32 4.36 2.10
CA VAL A 87 5.09 3.63 2.43
C VAL A 87 5.42 2.20 2.80
N LEU A 88 6.24 1.53 1.98
CA LEU A 88 6.67 0.17 2.24
C LEU A 88 7.47 0.09 3.55
N ASP A 89 8.34 1.07 3.81
CA ASP A 89 9.09 1.14 5.07
C ASP A 89 8.18 1.36 6.27
N SER A 90 7.07 2.09 6.13
CA SER A 90 6.08 2.22 7.19
C SER A 90 5.40 0.90 7.54
N PHE A 91 5.05 0.09 6.55
CA PHE A 91 4.52 -1.26 6.78
C PHE A 91 5.57 -2.19 7.40
N LYS A 92 6.83 -2.14 6.92
CA LYS A 92 7.92 -2.93 7.52
C LYS A 92 8.13 -2.57 9.00
N ARG A 93 8.00 -1.30 9.38
CA ARG A 93 8.07 -0.88 10.80
C ARG A 93 6.97 -1.51 11.64
N LEU A 94 5.75 -1.58 11.11
CA LEU A 94 4.63 -2.26 11.78
C LEU A 94 4.87 -3.75 11.93
N VAL A 95 5.30 -4.44 10.88
CA VAL A 95 5.59 -5.89 10.92
C VAL A 95 6.69 -6.20 11.95
N LYS A 96 7.72 -5.35 12.06
CA LYS A 96 8.78 -5.49 13.08
C LYS A 96 8.29 -5.44 14.53
N THR A 97 7.07 -4.97 14.79
CA THR A 97 6.49 -5.02 16.15
C THR A 97 6.07 -6.43 16.58
N GLY A 98 5.97 -7.38 15.64
CA GLY A 98 5.45 -8.73 15.90
C GLY A 98 3.93 -8.77 16.17
N CYS A 99 3.24 -7.64 16.00
CA CYS A 99 1.80 -7.50 16.22
C CYS A 99 1.02 -7.37 14.90
N VAL A 100 1.70 -7.48 13.76
CA VAL A 100 1.13 -7.33 12.42
C VAL A 100 1.55 -8.49 11.55
N GLU A 101 0.57 -9.16 10.95
CA GLU A 101 0.72 -10.35 10.09
C GLU A 101 0.31 -10.07 8.65
#